data_AF-A0A495M7L5-F1
#
_entry.id   AF-A0A495M7L5-F1
#
_cell.length_a   1.000
_cell.length_b   1.000
_cell.length_c   1.000
_cell.angle_alpha   90.00
_cell.angle_beta   90.00
_cell.angle_gamma   90.00
#
_symmetry.space_group_name_H-M   'P 1'
#
loop_
_entity.id
_entity.type
_entity.pdbx_description
1 polymer ?
#
loop_
_entity_poly.entity_id
_entity_poly.type
_entity_poly.pdbx_seq_one_letter_code
_entity_poly.pdbx_strand_id
1 'polypeptide(L)'
;MRTALRIFGILVILFALLFGTMSIWRAQRDKDDLRESRMEIVEAEQSLSLLKEEAKNMTGESKTQMNQQIATAEEGLKKLPSESVYTTVQMLLGFLVVISLILGVFLFRPNLNFSRMLLVSSVVLLLAAYFASPNLERSEYSGLPSRTLALLTGIPVVIAAVFAFLIAKNKRAESLRSGR
;
A
#
# COMPACT_ATOMS: atom_id res chain seq x y z
N MET A 1 -17.76 -21.64 19.27
CA MET A 1 -17.02 -20.40 18.93
C MET A 1 -15.76 -20.61 18.08
N ARG A 2 -14.83 -21.52 18.46
CA ARG A 2 -13.56 -21.70 17.72
C ARG A 2 -13.72 -22.05 16.24
N THR A 3 -14.66 -22.93 15.89
CA THR A 3 -14.88 -23.34 14.50
C THR A 3 -15.41 -22.20 13.65
N ALA A 4 -16.38 -21.42 14.15
CA ALA A 4 -16.87 -20.23 13.48
C ALA A 4 -15.74 -19.19 13.25
N LEU A 5 -14.94 -18.89 14.28
CA LEU A 5 -13.77 -18.00 14.18
C LEU A 5 -12.75 -18.47 13.14
N ARG A 6 -12.54 -19.78 13.00
CA ARG A 6 -11.66 -20.34 11.95
C ARG A 6 -12.24 -20.16 10.56
N ILE A 7 -13.53 -20.43 10.37
CA ILE A 7 -14.21 -20.28 9.08
C ILE A 7 -14.19 -18.80 8.65
N PHE A 8 -14.60 -17.89 9.53
CA PHE A 8 -14.54 -16.45 9.25
C PHE A 8 -13.10 -15.98 9.03
N GLY A 9 -12.13 -16.49 9.79
CA GLY A 9 -10.72 -16.19 9.57
C GLY A 9 -10.21 -16.62 8.19
N ILE A 10 -10.61 -17.80 7.71
CA ILE A 10 -10.27 -18.25 6.36
C ILE A 10 -10.89 -17.33 5.31
N LEU A 11 -12.18 -16.99 5.44
CA LEU A 11 -12.84 -16.08 4.50
C LEU A 11 -12.14 -14.72 4.44
N VAL A 12 -11.76 -14.16 5.59
CA VAL A 12 -11.02 -12.90 5.67
C VAL A 12 -9.64 -13.03 5.01
N ILE A 13 -8.94 -14.15 5.18
CA ILE A 13 -7.66 -14.41 4.50
C ILE A 13 -7.84 -14.49 3.00
N LEU A 14 -8.88 -15.17 2.50
CA LEU A 14 -9.17 -15.24 1.07
C LEU A 14 -9.43 -13.84 0.48
N PHE A 15 -10.18 -13.00 1.18
CA PHE A 15 -10.34 -11.59 0.81
C PHE A 15 -8.99 -10.84 0.80
N ALA A 16 -8.16 -11.02 1.83
CA ALA A 16 -6.84 -10.40 1.90
C ALA A 16 -5.93 -10.83 0.73
N LEU A 17 -6.00 -12.10 0.31
CA LEU A 17 -5.24 -12.63 -0.82
C LEU A 17 -5.72 -12.04 -2.15
N LEU A 18 -7.04 -11.96 -2.37
CA LEU A 18 -7.62 -11.38 -3.58
C LEU A 18 -7.24 -9.90 -3.73
N PHE A 19 -7.43 -9.10 -2.67
CA PHE A 19 -7.07 -7.68 -2.72
C PHE A 19 -5.56 -7.47 -2.72
N GLY A 20 -4.80 -8.33 -2.03
CA GLY A 20 -3.34 -8.27 -2.01
C GLY A 20 -2.71 -8.51 -3.38
N THR A 21 -3.14 -9.54 -4.10
CA THR A 21 -2.67 -9.81 -5.47
C THR A 21 -3.09 -8.69 -6.43
N MET A 22 -4.32 -8.20 -6.32
CA MET A 22 -4.80 -7.07 -7.12
C MET A 22 -3.97 -5.79 -6.86
N SER A 23 -3.63 -5.53 -5.59
CA SER A 23 -2.82 -4.36 -5.21
C SER A 23 -1.39 -4.46 -5.71
N ILE A 24 -0.78 -5.65 -5.65
CA ILE A 24 0.55 -5.93 -6.20
C ILE A 24 0.56 -5.76 -7.72
N TRP A 25 -0.43 -6.32 -8.42
CA TRP A 25 -0.55 -6.19 -9.87
C TRP A 25 -0.76 -4.73 -10.29
N ARG A 26 -1.58 -3.98 -9.55
CA ARG A 26 -1.80 -2.55 -9.77
C ARG A 26 -0.51 -1.75 -9.58
N ALA A 27 0.23 -1.99 -8.50
CA ALA A 27 1.51 -1.32 -8.25
C ALA A 27 2.55 -1.63 -9.34
N GLN A 28 2.57 -2.86 -9.86
CA GLN A 28 3.41 -3.24 -10.99
C GLN A 28 3.02 -2.50 -12.27
N ARG A 29 1.71 -2.43 -12.58
CA ARG A 29 1.23 -1.70 -13.76
C ARG A 29 1.56 -0.21 -13.68
N ASP A 30 1.31 0.43 -12.55
CA ASP A 30 1.64 1.86 -12.37
C ASP A 30 3.15 2.12 -12.49
N LYS A 31 3.98 1.16 -12.06
CA LYS A 31 5.44 1.18 -12.23
C LYS A 31 5.84 1.08 -13.70
N ASP A 32 5.22 0.17 -14.45
CA ASP A 32 5.50 -0.04 -15.87
C ASP A 32 5.04 1.19 -16.69
N ASP A 33 3.86 1.74 -16.42
CA ASP A 33 3.34 2.98 -17.02
C ASP A 33 4.35 4.14 -16.84
N LEU A 34 4.89 4.31 -15.62
CA LEU A 34 5.90 5.35 -15.33
C LEU A 34 7.22 5.12 -16.06
N ARG A 35 7.60 3.86 -16.27
CA ARG A 35 8.81 3.52 -17.01
C ARG A 35 8.66 3.83 -18.49
N GLU A 36 7.50 3.57 -19.06
CA GLU A 36 7.17 3.89 -20.45
C GLU A 36 7.12 5.41 -20.69
N SER A 37 6.46 6.16 -19.81
CA SER A 37 6.41 7.63 -19.87
C SER A 37 7.70 8.32 -19.41
N ARG A 38 8.77 7.59 -19.07
CA ARG A 38 10.01 8.19 -18.55
C ARG A 38 10.69 9.12 -19.55
N MET A 39 10.63 8.80 -20.85
CA MET A 39 11.15 9.70 -21.89
C MET A 39 10.34 10.98 -21.96
N GLU A 40 9.00 10.90 -21.91
CA GLU A 40 8.10 12.06 -21.90
C GLU A 40 8.32 12.94 -20.66
N ILE A 41 8.57 12.33 -19.50
CA ILE A 41 8.89 13.05 -18.26
C ILE A 41 10.23 13.79 -18.39
N VAL A 42 11.25 13.17 -18.98
CA VAL A 42 12.56 13.81 -19.21
C VAL A 42 12.43 14.96 -20.21
N GLU A 43 11.66 14.79 -21.28
CA GLU A 43 11.36 15.86 -22.24
C GLU A 43 10.60 17.01 -21.59
N ALA A 44 9.64 16.71 -20.70
CA ALA A 44 8.91 17.71 -19.92
C ALA A 44 9.83 18.46 -18.95
N GLU A 45 10.75 17.77 -18.26
CA GLU A 45 11.75 18.40 -17.39
C GLU A 45 12.69 19.32 -18.17
N GLN A 46 13.15 18.89 -19.34
CA GLN A 46 13.98 19.70 -20.24
C GLN A 46 13.21 20.93 -20.74
N SER A 47 11.96 20.74 -21.20
CA SER A 47 11.09 21.85 -21.64
C SER A 47 10.86 22.85 -20.52
N LEU A 48 10.67 22.38 -19.27
CA LEU A 48 10.51 23.24 -18.11
C LEU A 48 11.81 24.01 -17.79
N SER A 49 12.97 23.41 -18.00
CA SER A 49 14.26 24.11 -17.86
C SER A 49 14.41 25.24 -18.90
N LEU A 50 13.99 25.02 -20.14
CA LEU A 50 14.00 26.03 -21.20
C LEU A 50 13.02 27.18 -20.89
N LEU A 51 11.80 26.86 -20.45
CA LEU A 51 10.80 27.87 -20.04
C LEU A 51 11.30 28.72 -18.86
N LYS A 52 12.02 28.13 -17.90
CA LYS A 52 12.68 28.88 -16.82
C LYS A 52 13.75 29.82 -17.34
N GLU A 53 14.51 29.38 -18.33
CA GLU A 53 15.57 30.20 -18.92
C GLU A 53 14.99 31.37 -19.73
N GLU A 54 13.93 31.13 -20.51
CA GLU A 54 13.18 32.18 -21.19
C GLU A 54 12.56 33.18 -20.20
N ALA A 55 11.94 32.69 -19.11
CA ALA A 55 11.33 33.53 -18.08
C ALA A 55 12.35 34.43 -17.35
N LYS A 56 13.64 34.05 -17.28
CA LYS A 56 14.68 34.91 -16.69
C LYS A 56 14.85 36.21 -17.47
N ASN A 57 14.74 36.16 -18.79
CA ASN A 57 14.94 37.30 -19.69
C ASN A 57 13.68 38.14 -19.89
N MET A 58 12.54 37.73 -19.31
CA MET A 58 11.28 38.47 -19.37
C MET A 58 11.10 39.43 -18.20
N THR A 59 10.32 40.49 -18.41
CA THR A 59 9.89 41.48 -17.41
C THR A 59 8.41 41.83 -17.57
N GLY A 60 7.77 42.30 -16.50
CA GLY A 60 6.37 42.72 -16.52
C GLY A 60 5.38 41.55 -16.45
N GLU A 61 4.16 41.78 -16.92
CA GLU A 61 3.00 40.90 -16.75
C GLU A 61 3.18 39.51 -17.39
N SER A 62 3.88 39.44 -18.53
CA SER A 62 4.22 38.18 -19.20
C SER A 62 5.14 37.29 -18.36
N LYS A 63 6.06 37.87 -17.57
CA LYS A 63 6.90 37.10 -16.64
C LYS A 63 6.06 36.44 -15.54
N THR A 64 5.05 37.14 -15.05
CA THR A 64 4.16 36.64 -13.99
C THR A 64 3.32 35.47 -14.47
N GLN A 65 2.76 35.56 -15.68
CA GLN A 65 2.03 34.46 -16.32
C GLN A 65 2.94 33.26 -16.61
N MET A 66 4.14 33.49 -17.14
CA MET A 66 5.11 32.43 -17.40
C MET A 66 5.54 31.72 -16.10
N ASN A 67 5.80 32.47 -15.03
CA ASN A 67 6.15 31.90 -13.73
C ASN A 67 5.01 31.06 -13.13
N GLN A 68 3.75 31.44 -13.33
CA GLN A 68 2.61 30.62 -12.90
C GLN A 68 2.52 29.31 -13.68
N GLN A 69 2.77 29.32 -14.99
CA GLN A 69 2.81 28.11 -15.80
C GLN A 69 3.96 27.18 -15.39
N ILE A 70 5.16 27.74 -15.16
CA ILE A 70 6.31 26.99 -14.64
C ILE A 70 6.00 26.39 -13.27
N ALA A 71 5.39 27.16 -12.36
CA ALA A 71 5.04 26.67 -11.03
C ALA A 71 4.03 25.51 -11.10
N THR A 72 3.02 25.62 -11.96
CA THR A 72 2.01 24.58 -12.17
C THR A 72 2.63 23.31 -12.76
N ALA A 73 3.51 23.45 -13.76
CA ALA A 73 4.21 22.34 -14.37
C ALA A 73 5.21 21.67 -13.41
N GLU A 74 5.92 22.46 -12.58
CA GLU A 74 6.78 21.93 -11.52
C GLU A 74 6.00 21.14 -10.49
N GLU A 75 4.84 21.64 -10.07
CA GLU A 75 4.01 20.98 -9.08
C GLU A 75 3.46 19.66 -9.64
N GLY A 76 3.12 19.62 -10.93
CA GLY A 76 2.75 18.39 -11.65
C GLY A 76 3.89 17.36 -11.67
N LEU A 77 5.10 17.78 -12.03
CA LEU A 77 6.28 16.90 -12.05
C LEU A 77 6.68 16.42 -10.64
N LYS A 78 6.64 17.30 -9.63
CA LYS A 78 6.96 16.94 -8.23
C LYS A 78 5.95 15.96 -7.63
N LYS A 79 4.71 15.94 -8.11
CA LYS A 79 3.69 14.99 -7.67
C LYS A 79 3.87 13.59 -8.25
N LEU A 80 4.74 13.39 -9.25
CA LEU A 80 4.99 12.07 -9.83
C LEU A 80 5.82 11.21 -8.87
N PRO A 81 5.27 10.09 -8.36
CA PRO A 81 6.03 9.15 -7.55
C PRO A 81 7.13 8.47 -8.37
N SER A 82 8.28 8.24 -7.73
CA SER A 82 9.37 7.49 -8.35
C SER A 82 9.07 5.99 -8.44
N GLU A 83 9.73 5.30 -9.38
CA GLU A 83 9.63 3.85 -9.56
C GLU A 83 9.97 3.07 -8.27
N SER A 84 10.88 3.61 -7.45
CA SER A 84 11.29 3.04 -6.16
C SER A 84 10.15 3.02 -5.13
N VAL A 85 9.24 3.99 -5.18
CA VAL A 85 8.07 4.06 -4.29
C VAL A 85 7.13 2.91 -4.58
N TYR A 86 6.81 2.66 -5.86
CA TYR A 86 5.96 1.52 -6.25
C TYR A 86 6.59 0.18 -5.90
N THR A 87 7.90 0.04 -6.11
CA THR A 87 8.62 -1.18 -5.73
C THR A 87 8.57 -1.41 -4.21
N THR A 88 8.70 -0.35 -3.42
CA THR A 88 8.58 -0.42 -1.95
C THR A 88 7.17 -0.82 -1.52
N VAL A 89 6.14 -0.20 -2.11
CA VAL A 89 4.73 -0.55 -1.85
C VAL A 89 4.44 -2.00 -2.22
N GLN A 90 4.94 -2.47 -3.36
CA GLN A 90 4.79 -3.84 -3.81
C GLN A 90 5.42 -4.83 -2.83
N MET A 91 6.61 -4.53 -2.31
CA MET A 91 7.25 -5.35 -1.27
C MET A 91 6.43 -5.39 0.03
N LEU A 92 5.97 -4.23 0.51
CA LEU A 92 5.17 -4.14 1.74
C LEU A 92 3.85 -4.92 1.62
N LEU A 93 3.17 -4.82 0.48
CA LEU A 93 1.96 -5.59 0.18
C LEU A 93 2.28 -7.09 0.04
N GLY A 94 3.41 -7.45 -0.58
CA GLY A 94 3.90 -8.82 -0.64
C GLY A 94 4.11 -9.42 0.74
N PHE A 95 4.72 -8.68 1.67
CA PHE A 95 4.86 -9.13 3.06
C PHE A 95 3.51 -9.30 3.75
N LEU A 96 2.54 -8.42 3.53
CA LEU A 96 1.18 -8.58 4.06
C LEU A 96 0.49 -9.85 3.54
N VAL A 97 0.68 -10.18 2.26
CA VAL A 97 0.19 -11.43 1.65
C VAL A 97 0.84 -12.65 2.30
N VAL A 98 2.15 -12.64 2.49
CA VAL A 98 2.86 -13.74 3.17
C VAL A 98 2.37 -13.90 4.62
N ILE A 99 2.19 -12.80 5.34
CA ILE A 99 1.64 -12.82 6.71
C ILE A 99 0.23 -13.41 6.73
N SER A 100 -0.63 -13.07 5.76
CA SER A 100 -1.99 -13.61 5.70
C SER A 100 -2.01 -15.13 5.55
N LEU A 101 -1.10 -15.70 4.75
CA LEU A 101 -0.92 -17.15 4.61
C LEU A 101 -0.44 -17.80 5.92
N ILE A 102 0.55 -17.20 6.57
CA ILE A 102 1.07 -17.67 7.85
C ILE A 102 -0.03 -17.66 8.91
N LEU A 103 -0.86 -16.61 8.95
CA LEU A 103 -2.01 -16.52 9.85
C LEU A 103 -3.02 -17.65 9.61
N GLY A 104 -3.21 -18.05 8.35
CA GLY A 104 -4.04 -19.21 8.00
C GLY A 104 -3.61 -20.49 8.72
N VAL A 105 -2.30 -20.73 8.81
CA VAL A 105 -1.75 -21.87 9.57
C VAL A 105 -2.04 -21.72 11.08
N PHE A 106 -1.86 -20.53 11.64
CA PHE A 106 -2.05 -20.27 13.08
C PHE A 106 -3.51 -20.27 13.53
N LEU A 107 -4.50 -20.16 12.62
CA LEU A 107 -5.91 -20.42 12.94
C LEU A 107 -6.15 -21.88 13.39
N PHE A 108 -5.35 -22.82 12.89
CA PHE A 108 -5.44 -24.25 13.21
C PHE A 108 -4.39 -24.71 14.21
N ARG A 109 -3.18 -24.14 14.15
CA ARG A 109 -2.07 -24.41 15.08
C ARG A 109 -1.80 -23.18 15.96
N PRO A 110 -2.68 -22.86 16.92
CA PRO A 110 -2.57 -21.65 17.71
C PRO A 110 -1.28 -21.60 18.54
N ASN A 111 -0.56 -20.49 18.41
CA ASN A 111 0.63 -20.15 19.19
C ASN A 111 0.55 -18.68 19.60
N LEU A 112 0.46 -18.40 20.91
CA LEU A 112 0.18 -17.06 21.40
C LEU A 112 1.30 -16.06 21.09
N ASN A 113 2.56 -16.47 21.22
CA ASN A 113 3.71 -15.59 21.01
C ASN A 113 3.80 -15.17 19.54
N PHE A 114 3.71 -16.14 18.63
CA PHE A 114 3.71 -15.88 17.20
C PHE A 114 2.48 -15.11 16.74
N SER A 115 1.26 -15.46 17.19
CA SER A 115 0.06 -14.71 16.82
C SER A 115 0.12 -13.25 17.31
N ARG A 116 0.69 -12.98 18.49
CA ARG A 116 0.89 -11.61 18.98
C ARG A 116 1.89 -10.85 18.12
N MET A 117 3.01 -11.48 17.77
CA MET A 117 4.02 -10.87 16.91
C MET A 117 3.44 -10.55 15.52
N LEU A 118 2.73 -11.49 14.90
CA LEU A 118 2.08 -11.32 13.60
C LEU A 118 1.02 -10.21 13.62
N LEU A 119 0.29 -10.06 14.72
CA LEU A 119 -0.67 -8.96 14.90
C LEU A 119 0.01 -7.59 14.95
N VAL A 120 1.11 -7.46 15.71
CA VAL A 120 1.84 -6.19 15.75
C VAL A 120 2.47 -5.89 14.39
N SER A 121 3.11 -6.88 13.78
CA SER A 121 3.74 -6.74 12.47
C SER A 121 2.73 -6.37 11.38
N SER A 122 1.53 -6.96 11.37
CA SER A 122 0.51 -6.64 10.37
C SER A 122 -0.01 -5.21 10.48
N VAL A 123 -0.16 -4.69 11.70
CA VAL A 123 -0.54 -3.28 11.92
C VAL A 123 0.57 -2.34 11.45
N VAL A 124 1.82 -2.61 11.83
CA VAL A 124 2.97 -1.78 11.41
C VAL A 124 3.13 -1.78 9.89
N LEU A 125 3.02 -2.95 9.25
CA LEU A 125 3.14 -3.07 7.80
C LEU A 125 1.96 -2.42 7.07
N LEU A 126 0.74 -2.48 7.61
CA LEU A 126 -0.40 -1.76 7.04
C LEU A 126 -0.17 -0.25 7.07
N LEU A 127 0.28 0.29 8.20
CA LEU A 127 0.60 1.72 8.31
C LEU A 127 1.71 2.11 7.34
N ALA A 128 2.80 1.32 7.28
CA ALA A 128 3.90 1.55 6.35
C ALA A 128 3.41 1.53 4.89
N ALA A 129 2.60 0.53 4.50
CA ALA A 129 2.06 0.42 3.16
C ALA A 129 1.11 1.58 2.81
N TYR A 130 0.31 2.04 3.77
CA TYR A 130 -0.60 3.17 3.59
C TYR A 130 0.16 4.49 3.38
N PHE A 131 1.17 4.78 4.22
CA PHE A 131 1.95 6.01 4.12
C PHE A 131 2.89 6.02 2.92
N ALA A 132 3.46 4.87 2.55
CA ALA A 132 4.30 4.73 1.36
C ALA A 132 3.49 4.74 0.06
N SER A 133 2.21 4.36 0.10
CA SER A 133 1.33 4.36 -1.07
C SER A 133 1.09 5.79 -1.59
N PRO A 134 1.42 6.08 -2.86
CA PRO A 134 1.23 7.40 -3.42
C PRO A 134 -0.27 7.76 -3.48
N ASN A 135 -0.58 9.01 -3.16
CA ASN A 135 -1.95 9.55 -3.22
C ASN A 135 -2.13 10.32 -4.53
N LEU A 136 -2.23 9.59 -5.63
CA LEU A 136 -2.54 10.19 -6.92
C LEU A 136 -4.04 10.11 -7.16
N GLU A 137 -4.69 11.27 -7.27
CA GLU A 137 -6.00 11.38 -7.90
C GLU A 137 -5.80 11.16 -9.41
N ARG A 138 -6.06 9.93 -9.88
CA ARG A 138 -6.14 9.65 -11.32
C ARG A 138 -7.58 9.84 -11.79
N SER A 139 -7.74 10.24 -13.05
CA SER A 139 -9.01 10.61 -13.71
C SER A 139 -10.12 9.55 -13.57
N GLU A 140 -11.38 9.98 -13.79
CA GLU A 140 -12.66 9.27 -13.52
C GLU A 140 -12.78 7.81 -13.97
N TYR A 141 -11.87 7.29 -14.81
CA TYR A 141 -11.89 5.91 -15.30
C TYR A 141 -10.82 4.99 -14.67
N SER A 142 -10.06 5.48 -13.69
CA SER A 142 -8.85 4.84 -13.15
C SER A 142 -9.06 4.09 -11.81
N GLY A 143 -10.08 3.23 -11.70
CA GLY A 143 -10.19 2.24 -10.60
C GLY A 143 -10.04 2.80 -9.17
N LEU A 144 -9.61 1.94 -8.22
CA LEU A 144 -9.40 2.33 -6.82
C LEU A 144 -8.01 2.95 -6.59
N PRO A 145 -7.88 3.98 -5.72
CA PRO A 145 -6.59 4.57 -5.39
C PRO A 145 -5.68 3.60 -4.63
N SER A 146 -4.36 3.72 -4.82
CA SER A 146 -3.37 2.81 -4.24
C SER A 146 -3.43 2.74 -2.71
N ARG A 147 -3.73 3.86 -2.05
CA ARG A 147 -3.98 3.90 -0.59
C ARG A 147 -5.20 3.09 -0.17
N THR A 148 -6.29 3.19 -0.93
CA THR A 148 -7.51 2.41 -0.66
C THR A 148 -7.25 0.92 -0.87
N LEU A 149 -6.50 0.55 -1.91
CA LEU A 149 -6.07 -0.83 -2.15
C LEU A 149 -5.18 -1.37 -1.02
N ALA A 150 -4.26 -0.54 -0.49
CA ALA A 150 -3.45 -0.90 0.66
C ALA A 150 -4.30 -1.15 1.92
N LEU A 151 -5.34 -0.34 2.15
CA LEU A 151 -6.30 -0.55 3.25
C LEU A 151 -7.16 -1.81 3.05
N LEU A 152 -7.67 -2.02 1.83
CA LEU A 152 -8.47 -3.19 1.47
C LEU A 152 -7.68 -4.50 1.55
N THR A 153 -6.35 -4.43 1.44
CA THR A 153 -5.46 -5.57 1.68
C THR A 153 -5.15 -5.71 3.17
N GLY A 154 -4.68 -4.64 3.82
CA GLY A 154 -4.11 -4.72 5.16
C GLY A 154 -5.15 -4.85 6.28
N ILE A 155 -6.33 -4.23 6.19
CA ILE A 155 -7.37 -4.34 7.22
C ILE A 155 -7.82 -5.81 7.38
N PRO A 156 -8.15 -6.56 6.31
CA PRO A 156 -8.39 -7.98 6.40
C PRO A 156 -7.24 -8.77 7.06
N VAL A 157 -5.97 -8.47 6.76
CA VAL A 157 -4.83 -9.15 7.40
C VAL A 157 -4.79 -8.88 8.91
N VAL A 158 -5.07 -7.66 9.35
CA VAL A 158 -5.16 -7.31 10.77
C VAL A 158 -6.31 -8.06 11.44
N ILE A 159 -7.49 -8.12 10.82
CA ILE A 159 -8.64 -8.87 11.34
C ILE A 159 -8.31 -10.36 11.47
N ALA A 160 -7.68 -10.96 10.45
CA ALA A 160 -7.22 -12.35 10.51
C ALA A 160 -6.21 -12.56 11.66
N ALA A 161 -5.32 -11.60 11.89
CA ALA A 161 -4.36 -11.66 13.00
C ALA A 161 -5.05 -11.58 14.37
N VAL A 162 -6.09 -10.74 14.51
CA VAL A 162 -6.92 -10.67 15.71
C VAL A 162 -7.59 -12.02 15.97
N PHE A 163 -8.17 -12.67 14.95
CA PHE A 163 -8.78 -13.98 15.12
C PHE A 163 -7.77 -15.06 15.52
N ALA A 164 -6.60 -15.10 14.87
CA ALA A 164 -5.53 -16.04 15.25
C ALA A 164 -5.04 -15.80 16.68
N PHE A 165 -4.95 -14.54 17.12
CA PHE A 165 -4.59 -14.18 18.49
C PHE A 165 -5.66 -14.60 19.50
N LEU A 166 -6.93 -14.32 19.23
CA LEU A 166 -8.04 -14.71 20.11
C LEU A 166 -8.15 -16.22 20.28
N ILE A 167 -7.99 -16.99 19.19
CA ILE A 167 -7.97 -18.46 19.24
C ILE A 167 -6.81 -18.94 20.13
N ALA A 168 -5.61 -18.36 19.98
CA ALA A 168 -4.45 -18.73 20.78
C ALA A 168 -4.60 -18.35 22.26
N LYS A 169 -5.16 -17.17 22.55
CA LYS A 169 -5.44 -16.72 23.92
C LYS A 169 -6.44 -17.64 24.61
N ASN A 170 -7.53 -17.99 23.93
CA ASN A 170 -8.55 -18.88 24.48
C ASN A 170 -8.00 -20.29 24.74
N LYS A 171 -7.13 -20.81 23.87
CA LYS A 171 -6.50 -22.12 24.08
C LYS A 171 -5.57 -22.14 25.30
N ARG A 172 -4.77 -21.08 25.49
CA ARG A 172 -3.90 -20.96 26.67
C ARG A 172 -4.70 -20.80 27.97
N ALA A 173 -5.78 -20.03 27.94
CA ALA A 173 -6.66 -19.88 29.11
C ALA A 173 -7.31 -21.21 29.52
N GLU A 174 -7.72 -22.03 28.54
CA GLU A 174 -8.23 -23.37 28.81
C GLU A 174 -7.18 -24.32 29.38
N SER A 175 -5.93 -24.29 28.89
CA SER A 175 -4.86 -25.16 29.42
C SER A 175 -4.53 -24.82 30.88
N LEU A 176 -4.44 -23.52 31.19
CA LEU A 176 -4.23 -23.04 32.57
C LEU A 176 -5.39 -23.43 33.50
N ARG A 177 -6.63 -23.44 33.01
CA ARG A 177 -7.81 -23.88 33.78
C ARG A 177 -7.88 -25.40 33.95
N SER A 178 -7.37 -26.18 32.99
CA SER A 178 -7.38 -27.64 33.05
C SER A 178 -6.15 -28.24 33.75
N GLY A 179 -5.23 -27.41 34.24
CA GLY A 179 -4.02 -27.85 34.95
C GLY A 179 -3.03 -28.61 34.07
N ARG A 180 -3.13 -28.48 32.74
CA ARG A 180 -2.24 -29.09 31.75
C ARG A 180 -1.38 -28.06 31.04
#